data_AF-A0A8S3HQX9-F1
#
_entry.id   AF-A0A8S3HQX9-F1
#
_cell.length_a   1.000
_cell.length_b   1.000
_cell.length_c   1.000
_cell.angle_alpha   90.00
_cell.angle_beta   90.00
_cell.angle_gamma   90.00
#
_symmetry.space_group_name_H-M   'P 1'
#
loop_
_entity.id
_entity.type
_entity.pdbx_description
1 polymer ?
#
loop_
_entity_poly.entity_id
_entity_poly.type
_entity_poly.pdbx_seq_one_letter_code
_entity_poly.pdbx_strand_id
1 'polypeptide(L)'
;MRKVVYEVCRGFKEILLVSILLVVLMFIFAIFGVQIIGGRLARCNDRDYYNNRTLCHGTFMRELYVSKMNVGGADPVMLVPRVWANPQNFNFDYIGSAMLALFEVLSLEGWLEIRDII
;
A
#
# COMPACT_ATOMS: atom_id res chain seq x y z
N MET A 1 3.91 -16.58 -34.50
CA MET A 1 4.32 -15.33 -33.82
C MET A 1 3.86 -14.06 -34.54
N ARG A 2 4.27 -13.77 -35.78
CA ARG A 2 3.89 -12.52 -36.49
C ARG A 2 2.37 -12.26 -36.62
N LYS A 3 1.57 -13.29 -36.92
CA LYS A 3 0.10 -13.16 -37.02
C LYS A 3 -0.54 -12.73 -35.69
N VAL A 4 -0.04 -13.26 -34.57
CA VAL A 4 -0.56 -12.94 -33.23
C VAL A 4 -0.32 -11.46 -32.89
N VAL A 5 0.88 -10.95 -33.16
CA VAL A 5 1.21 -9.54 -32.93
C VAL A 5 0.36 -8.61 -33.79
N TYR A 6 0.11 -8.99 -35.05
CA TYR A 6 -0.72 -8.18 -35.96
C TYR A 6 -2.16 -8.05 -35.47
N GLU A 7 -2.77 -9.14 -34.98
CA GLU A 7 -4.13 -9.10 -34.42
C GLU A 7 -4.21 -8.26 -33.14
N VAL A 8 -3.18 -8.30 -32.28
CA VAL A 8 -3.12 -7.44 -31.07
C VAL A 8 -2.99 -5.96 -31.45
N CYS A 9 -2.08 -5.63 -32.38
CA CYS A 9 -1.87 -4.25 -32.81
C CYS A 9 -3.11 -3.65 -33.50
N ARG A 10 -3.93 -4.47 -34.15
CA ARG A 10 -5.18 -4.03 -34.78
C ARG A 10 -6.16 -3.44 -33.76
N GLY A 11 -6.18 -3.97 -32.53
CA GLY A 11 -7.01 -3.48 -31.43
C GLY A 11 -6.39 -2.35 -30.59
N PHE A 12 -5.17 -1.90 -30.92
CA PHE A 12 -4.41 -0.98 -30.06
C PHE A 12 -5.11 0.37 -29.82
N LYS A 13 -5.89 0.87 -30.78
CA LYS A 13 -6.65 2.14 -30.62
C LYS A 13 -7.64 2.07 -29.47
N GLU A 14 -8.41 0.99 -29.38
CA GLU A 14 -9.40 0.81 -28.31
C GLU A 14 -8.71 0.56 -26.95
N ILE A 15 -7.64 -0.24 -26.94
CA ILE A 15 -6.84 -0.48 -25.73
C ILE A 15 -6.28 0.84 -25.19
N LEU A 16 -5.79 1.71 -26.06
CA LEU A 16 -5.25 3.01 -25.68
C LEU A 16 -6.35 3.92 -25.09
N LEU A 17 -7.54 3.95 -25.70
CA LEU A 17 -8.66 4.77 -25.21
C LEU A 17 -9.13 4.35 -23.82
N VAL A 18 -9.26 3.03 -23.58
CA VAL A 18 -9.56 2.48 -22.26
C VAL A 18 -8.44 2.78 -21.25
N SER A 19 -7.18 2.66 -21.68
CA SER A 19 -6.03 2.97 -20.82
C SER A 19 -6.00 4.44 -20.39
N ILE A 20 -6.31 5.38 -21.29
CA ILE A 20 -6.43 6.81 -20.93
C ILE A 20 -7.54 7.02 -19.90
N LEU A 21 -8.70 6.41 -20.11
CA LEU A 21 -9.82 6.53 -19.17
C LEU A 21 -9.43 6.04 -17.78
N LEU A 22 -8.74 4.91 -17.69
CA LEU A 22 -8.23 4.37 -16.42
C LEU A 22 -7.20 5.30 -15.76
N VAL A 23 -6.27 5.87 -16.53
CA VAL A 23 -5.28 6.82 -15.99
C VAL A 23 -5.93 8.09 -15.46
N VAL A 24 -6.92 8.65 -16.19
CA VAL A 24 -7.67 9.83 -15.72
C VAL A 24 -8.44 9.51 -14.44
N LEU A 25 -9.09 8.34 -14.37
CA LEU A 25 -9.80 7.89 -13.18
C LEU A 25 -8.84 7.78 -11.98
N MET A 26 -7.72 7.09 -12.14
CA MET A 26 -6.69 6.96 -11.10
C MET A 26 -6.16 8.32 -10.67
N PHE A 27 -5.98 9.26 -11.58
CA PHE A 27 -5.47 10.60 -11.27
C PHE A 27 -6.43 11.39 -10.38
N ILE A 28 -7.74 11.33 -10.64
CA ILE A 28 -8.76 11.98 -9.81
C ILE A 28 -8.75 11.39 -8.39
N PHE A 29 -8.75 10.06 -8.27
CA PHE A 29 -8.69 9.39 -6.97
C PHE A 29 -7.37 9.61 -6.25
N ALA A 30 -6.25 9.71 -6.97
CA ALA A 30 -4.94 10.01 -6.38
C ALA A 30 -4.92 11.40 -5.76
N ILE A 31 -5.43 12.43 -6.45
CA ILE A 31 -5.53 13.79 -5.90
C ILE A 31 -6.41 13.78 -4.64
N PHE A 32 -7.55 13.11 -4.71
CA PHE A 32 -8.47 13.01 -3.56
C PHE A 32 -7.81 12.31 -2.36
N GLY A 33 -7.12 11.19 -2.59
CA GLY A 33 -6.41 10.44 -1.55
C GLY A 33 -5.29 11.25 -0.90
N VAL A 34 -4.50 11.97 -1.69
CA VAL A 34 -3.43 12.84 -1.19
C VAL A 34 -4.00 13.98 -0.33
N GLN A 35 -5.13 14.58 -0.73
CA GLN A 35 -5.73 15.69 0.01
C GLN A 35 -6.31 15.27 1.37
N ILE A 36 -6.90 14.08 1.47
CA ILE A 36 -7.54 13.62 2.70
C ILE A 36 -6.55 12.98 3.66
N ILE A 37 -5.67 12.14 3.12
CA ILE A 37 -4.87 11.17 3.88
C ILE A 37 -3.36 11.46 3.79
N GLY A 38 -2.94 12.41 2.94
CA GLY A 38 -1.53 12.76 2.76
C GLY A 38 -0.86 13.16 4.07
N GLY A 39 0.24 12.49 4.41
CA GLY A 39 1.01 12.69 5.64
C GLY A 39 0.36 12.17 6.92
N ARG A 40 -0.82 11.55 6.85
CA ARG A 40 -1.58 11.07 8.02
C ARG A 40 -1.56 9.55 8.21
N LEU A 41 -0.90 8.82 7.32
CA LEU A 41 -0.78 7.36 7.37
C LEU A 41 0.33 6.86 8.28
N ALA A 42 1.24 7.74 8.72
CA ALA A 42 2.33 7.35 9.59
C ALA A 42 1.81 6.96 10.97
N ARG A 43 2.25 5.81 11.47
CA ARG A 43 1.86 5.28 12.79
C ARG A 43 3.07 4.67 13.48
N CYS A 44 2.97 4.52 14.81
CA CYS A 44 4.01 3.82 15.55
C CYS A 44 3.91 2.31 15.31
N ASN A 45 5.05 1.64 15.22
CA ASN A 45 5.12 0.17 15.12
C ASN A 45 4.70 -0.57 16.41
N ASP A 46 4.64 0.13 17.53
CA ASP A 46 4.18 -0.36 18.83
C ASP A 46 2.66 -0.17 18.97
N ARG A 47 1.92 -1.23 19.34
CA ARG A 47 0.45 -1.21 19.50
C ARG A 47 0.02 -0.32 20.67
N ASP A 48 0.83 -0.23 21.72
CA ASP A 48 0.50 0.55 22.92
C ASP A 48 0.51 2.06 22.64
N TYR A 49 1.32 2.51 21.67
CA TYR A 49 1.54 3.92 21.33
C TYR A 49 1.20 4.24 19.87
N TYR A 50 0.31 3.46 19.26
CA TYR A 50 0.01 3.47 17.83
C TYR A 50 -0.24 4.86 17.22
N ASN A 51 -1.04 5.69 17.91
CA ASN A 51 -1.43 7.04 17.45
C ASN A 51 -0.63 8.17 18.09
N ASN A 52 0.32 7.89 19.00
CA ASN A 52 0.98 8.92 19.78
C ASN A 52 2.45 9.10 19.38
N ARG A 53 2.69 10.09 18.51
CA ARG A 53 4.02 10.38 17.97
C ARG A 53 5.04 10.75 19.05
N THR A 54 4.63 11.45 20.11
CA THR A 54 5.55 11.90 21.18
C THR A 54 6.00 10.77 22.10
N LEU A 55 5.23 9.68 22.16
CA LEU A 55 5.55 8.50 22.96
C LEU A 55 6.23 7.39 22.14
N CYS A 56 6.35 7.56 20.82
CA CYS A 56 6.99 6.61 19.91
C CYS A 56 8.54 6.72 19.92
N HIS A 57 9.13 6.59 21.11
CA HIS A 57 10.58 6.61 21.34
C HIS A 57 10.99 5.46 22.28
N GLY A 58 12.25 5.02 22.14
CA GLY A 58 12.81 3.90 22.90
C GLY A 58 12.71 2.56 22.15
N THR A 59 12.73 1.47 22.89
CA THR A 59 12.72 0.09 22.38
C THR A 59 11.57 -0.69 22.97
N PHE A 60 10.99 -1.62 22.21
CA PHE A 60 9.95 -2.53 22.67
C PHE A 60 10.22 -3.96 22.22
N MET A 61 9.63 -4.93 22.91
CA MET A 61 9.65 -6.34 22.49
C MET A 61 8.57 -6.55 21.43
N ARG A 62 8.99 -6.96 20.23
CA ARG A 62 8.08 -7.28 19.13
C ARG A 62 8.00 -8.79 18.96
N GLU A 63 6.78 -9.30 18.95
CA GLU A 63 6.48 -10.68 18.57
C GLU A 63 6.74 -10.87 17.07
N LEU A 64 7.52 -11.88 16.72
CA LEU A 64 7.86 -12.22 15.34
C LEU A 64 6.90 -13.31 14.84
N TYR A 65 6.23 -13.05 13.73
CA TYR A 65 5.38 -14.03 13.08
C TYR A 65 6.25 -15.08 12.36
N VAL A 66 6.32 -16.31 12.92
CA VAL A 66 7.05 -17.43 12.29
C VAL A 66 6.20 -18.12 11.22
N SER A 67 4.90 -18.24 11.46
CA SER A 67 3.92 -18.77 10.50
C SER A 67 2.65 -17.92 10.55
N LYS A 68 2.03 -17.71 9.38
CA LYS A 68 0.69 -17.12 9.30
C LYS A 68 -0.41 -18.08 9.81
N MET A 69 -0.06 -19.34 10.03
CA MET A 69 -0.95 -20.38 10.55
C MET A 69 -0.69 -20.56 12.05
N ASN A 70 -1.72 -20.79 12.85
CA ASN A 70 -1.62 -21.08 14.29
C ASN A 70 -0.95 -22.44 14.50
N VAL A 71 0.37 -22.49 14.36
CA VAL A 71 1.19 -23.64 14.74
C VAL A 71 1.48 -23.44 16.22
N GLY A 72 0.85 -24.23 17.08
CA GLY A 72 0.99 -24.11 18.52
C GLY A 72 2.46 -24.05 18.94
N GLY A 73 2.88 -22.88 19.40
CA GLY A 73 4.25 -22.56 19.79
C GLY A 73 4.31 -21.09 20.24
N ALA A 74 5.23 -20.75 21.13
CA ALA A 74 5.44 -19.36 21.52
C ALA A 74 6.16 -18.63 20.40
N ASP A 75 5.59 -17.52 19.93
CA ASP A 75 6.24 -16.66 18.95
C ASP A 75 7.52 -16.05 19.56
N PRO A 76 8.67 -16.10 18.85
CA PRO A 76 9.90 -15.51 19.35
C PRO A 76 9.76 -13.99 19.42
N VAL A 77 10.27 -13.41 20.50
CA VAL A 77 10.27 -11.96 20.72
C VAL A 77 11.65 -11.38 20.46
N MET A 78 11.70 -10.21 19.84
CA MET A 78 12.94 -9.47 19.59
C MET A 78 12.81 -8.02 20.06
N LEU A 79 13.88 -7.49 20.65
CA LEU A 79 13.97 -6.09 21.00
C LEU A 79 14.20 -5.25 19.73
N VAL A 80 13.26 -4.37 19.40
CA VAL A 80 13.34 -3.49 18.22
C VAL A 80 13.08 -2.03 18.61
N PRO A 81 13.67 -1.06 17.90
CA PRO A 81 13.40 0.35 18.16
C PRO A 81 11.96 0.72 17.76
N ARG A 82 11.36 1.64 18.51
CA ARG A 82 10.09 2.28 18.14
C ARG A 82 10.35 3.25 17.00
N VAL A 83 9.58 3.12 15.91
CA VAL A 83 9.73 3.95 14.71
C VAL A 83 8.35 4.45 14.28
N TRP A 84 8.28 5.75 14.03
CA TRP A 84 7.12 6.41 13.43
C TRP A 84 7.29 6.41 11.91
N ALA A 85 6.59 5.51 11.23
CA ALA A 85 6.75 5.32 9.79
C ALA A 85 5.41 5.07 9.09
N ASN A 86 5.39 5.35 7.79
CA ASN A 86 4.30 4.95 6.91
C ASN A 86 4.31 3.43 6.69
N PRO A 87 3.17 2.84 6.27
CA PRO A 87 3.15 1.50 5.71
C PRO A 87 4.22 1.36 4.62
N GLN A 88 4.95 0.23 4.62
CA GLN A 88 6.09 0.05 3.71
C GLN A 88 5.67 -0.08 2.25
N ASN A 89 4.48 -0.62 1.98
CA ASN A 89 4.03 -0.97 0.64
C ASN A 89 3.37 0.20 -0.10
N PHE A 90 2.73 1.14 0.62
CA PHE A 90 2.02 2.25 -0.01
C PHE A 90 2.01 3.50 0.87
N ASN A 91 1.92 4.67 0.22
CA ASN A 91 1.68 5.94 0.88
C ASN A 91 0.94 6.89 -0.06
N PHE A 92 0.21 7.85 0.53
CA PHE A 92 -0.55 8.87 -0.17
C PHE A 92 0.04 10.27 0.05
N ASP A 93 1.34 10.36 0.32
CA ASP A 93 2.02 11.63 0.60
C ASP A 93 2.24 12.47 -0.67
N TYR A 94 2.43 11.79 -1.80
CA TYR A 94 2.63 12.40 -3.11
C TYR A 94 1.71 11.77 -4.15
N ILE A 95 1.43 12.50 -5.24
CA ILE A 95 0.56 12.02 -6.32
C ILE A 95 1.12 10.76 -6.99
N GLY A 96 2.44 10.68 -7.17
CA GLY A 96 3.07 9.52 -7.80
C GLY A 96 2.92 8.23 -6.99
N SER A 97 3.12 8.30 -5.68
CA SER A 97 2.93 7.14 -4.80
C SER A 97 1.46 6.75 -4.64
N ALA A 98 0.55 7.74 -4.59
CA ALA A 98 -0.89 7.49 -4.61
C ALA A 98 -1.35 6.79 -5.89
N MET A 99 -0.84 7.21 -7.07
CA MET A 99 -1.16 6.51 -8.33
C MET A 99 -0.61 5.08 -8.37
N LEU A 100 0.58 4.83 -7.81
CA LEU A 100 1.15 3.48 -7.74
C LEU A 100 0.34 2.59 -6.79
N ALA A 101 -0.08 3.11 -5.65
CA ALA A 101 -0.97 2.40 -4.73
C ALA A 101 -2.32 2.08 -5.38
N LEU A 102 -2.91 3.01 -6.13
CA LEU A 102 -4.16 2.77 -6.87
C LEU A 102 -3.99 1.76 -8.01
N PHE A 103 -2.81 1.74 -8.64
CA PHE A 103 -2.48 0.73 -9.65
C PHE A 103 -2.38 -0.68 -9.04
N GLU A 104 -1.79 -0.81 -7.84
CA GLU A 104 -1.78 -2.08 -7.10
C GLU A 104 -3.21 -2.50 -6.72
N VAL A 105 -4.05 -1.58 -6.23
CA VAL A 105 -5.47 -1.86 -5.92
C VAL A 105 -6.24 -2.35 -7.15
N LEU A 106 -5.95 -1.81 -8.34
CA LEU A 106 -6.59 -2.25 -9.59
C LEU A 106 -6.27 -3.71 -9.96
N SER A 107 -5.14 -4.25 -9.47
CA SER A 107 -4.82 -5.68 -9.64
C SER A 107 -5.66 -6.60 -8.73
N LEU A 108 -6.40 -6.02 -7.78
CA LEU A 108 -7.16 -6.72 -6.72
C LEU A 108 -6.27 -7.57 -5.79
N GLU A 109 -4.97 -7.36 -5.79
CA GLU A 109 -4.04 -7.94 -4.82
C GLU A 109 -3.71 -6.91 -3.73
N GLY A 110 -3.66 -7.33 -2.47
CA GLY A 110 -3.28 -6.45 -1.35
C GLY A 110 -4.26 -5.32 -1.00
N TRP A 111 -5.36 -5.15 -1.75
CA TRP A 111 -6.32 -4.05 -1.54
C TRP A 111 -6.97 -4.03 -0.15
N LEU A 112 -7.09 -5.20 0.50
CA LEU A 112 -7.59 -5.31 1.88
C LEU A 112 -6.69 -4.56 2.87
N GLU A 113 -5.37 -4.61 2.69
CA GLU A 113 -4.42 -3.89 3.55
C GLU A 113 -4.63 -2.37 3.42
N ILE A 114 -4.87 -1.88 2.22
CA ILE A 114 -5.13 -0.46 1.96
C ILE A 114 -6.47 -0.04 2.57
N ARG A 115 -7.53 -0.84 2.39
CA ARG A 115 -8.86 -0.58 2.96
C ARG A 115 -8.83 -0.55 4.49
N ASP A 116 -8.12 -1.47 5.12
CA ASP A 116 -8.13 -1.61 6.59
C ASP A 116 -7.26 -0.55 7.29
N ILE A 117 -6.37 0.12 6.54
CA ILE A 117 -5.50 1.19 7.05
C ILE A 117 -6.14 2.57 6.96
N ILE A 118 -6.92 2.84 5.89
CA ILE A 118 -7.67 4.09 5.65
C ILE A 118 -8.85 4.21 6.61
#